data_AF-A0A2Z7CQE8-F1
#
_entry.id   AF-A0A2Z7CQE8-F1
#
_cell.length_a   1.000
_cell.length_b   1.000
_cell.length_c   1.000
_cell.angle_alpha   90.00
_cell.angle_beta   90.00
_cell.angle_gamma   90.00
#
_symmetry.space_group_name_H-M   'P 1'
#
loop_
_entity.id
_entity.type
_entity.pdbx_description
1 polymer ?
#
loop_
_entity_poly.entity_id
_entity_poly.type
_entity_poly.pdbx_seq_one_letter_code
_entity_poly.pdbx_strand_id
1 'polypeptide(L)'
;MRVAEYARQFSALLVYVPHVANQERTKSNKFLKGLRPELYRMVLSGSPATYIDAVNQAMDIEESLMEVEAPIQPTTGRTYQPVQDASQSFYSPQGL
;
A
#
# COMPACT_ATOMS: atom_id res chain seq x y z
N MET A 1 4.80 -15.20 -3.80
CA MET A 1 3.41 -15.67 -3.65
C MET A 1 2.54 -14.47 -3.31
N ARG A 2 1.37 -14.31 -3.94
CA ARG A 2 0.38 -13.27 -3.60
C ARG A 2 -0.24 -13.54 -2.23
N VAL A 3 -0.66 -12.50 -1.51
CA VAL A 3 -1.33 -12.61 -0.19
C VAL A 3 -2.59 -13.47 -0.29
N ALA A 4 -3.39 -13.31 -1.35
CA ALA A 4 -4.60 -14.11 -1.54
C ALA A 4 -4.31 -15.63 -1.61
N GLU A 5 -3.26 -16.01 -2.35
CA GLU A 5 -2.85 -17.42 -2.45
C GLU A 5 -2.29 -17.92 -1.12
N TYR A 6 -1.49 -17.09 -0.43
CA TYR A 6 -1.00 -17.41 0.90
C TYR A 6 -2.14 -17.62 1.91
N ALA A 7 -3.13 -16.72 1.95
CA ALA A 7 -4.29 -16.82 2.83
C ALA A 7 -5.12 -18.08 2.54
N ARG A 8 -5.27 -18.45 1.27
CA ARG A 8 -5.91 -19.70 0.85
C ARG A 8 -5.16 -20.92 1.38
N GLN A 9 -3.84 -20.98 1.18
CA GLN A 9 -3.01 -22.09 1.66
C GLN A 9 -2.99 -22.17 3.19
N PHE A 10 -2.87 -21.03 3.86
CA PHE A 10 -2.94 -20.94 5.31
C PHE A 10 -4.27 -21.49 5.84
N SER A 11 -5.39 -21.08 5.23
CA SER A 11 -6.73 -21.57 5.58
C SER A 11 -6.88 -23.07 5.37
N ALA A 12 -6.28 -23.63 4.31
CA ALA A 12 -6.28 -25.07 4.09
C ALA A 12 -5.49 -25.84 5.17
N LEU A 13 -4.38 -25.28 5.66
CA LEU A 13 -3.60 -25.88 6.74
C LEU A 13 -4.35 -25.88 8.08
N LEU A 14 -5.16 -24.84 8.35
CA LEU A 14 -5.91 -24.71 9.60
C LEU A 14 -6.85 -25.89 9.88
N VAL A 15 -7.32 -26.59 8.84
CA VAL A 15 -8.13 -27.82 8.97
C VAL A 15 -7.42 -28.89 9.79
N TYR A 16 -6.09 -28.97 9.69
CA TYR A 16 -5.27 -29.96 10.40
C TYR A 16 -4.77 -29.50 11.77
N VAL A 17 -4.93 -28.21 12.10
CA VAL A 17 -4.46 -27.61 13.36
C VAL A 17 -5.58 -26.84 14.06
N PRO A 18 -6.65 -27.53 14.52
CA PRO A 18 -7.83 -26.88 15.12
C PRO A 18 -7.49 -26.03 16.35
N HIS A 19 -6.43 -26.38 17.08
CA HIS A 19 -5.96 -25.60 18.24
C HIS A 19 -5.46 -24.19 17.85
N VAL A 20 -4.94 -24.02 16.63
CA VAL A 20 -4.61 -22.70 16.07
C VAL A 20 -5.87 -22.04 15.52
N ALA A 21 -6.67 -22.77 14.74
CA ALA A 21 -7.84 -22.23 14.06
C ALA A 21 -8.87 -21.62 15.02
N ASN A 22 -9.09 -22.26 16.17
CA ASN A 22 -10.08 -21.86 17.18
C ASN A 22 -9.62 -20.71 18.07
N GLN A 23 -8.38 -20.24 17.95
CA GLN A 23 -7.84 -19.16 18.76
C GLN A 23 -7.52 -17.97 17.86
N GLU A 24 -8.40 -16.98 17.83
CA GLU A 24 -8.30 -15.82 16.93
C GLU A 24 -6.93 -15.13 17.03
N ARG A 25 -6.45 -14.88 18.26
CA ARG A 25 -5.13 -14.28 18.51
C ARG A 25 -4.00 -15.14 17.95
N THR A 26 -4.05 -16.46 18.14
CA THR A 26 -3.00 -17.38 17.69
C THR A 26 -3.01 -17.52 16.17
N LYS A 27 -4.20 -17.68 15.57
CA LYS A 27 -4.44 -17.73 14.13
C LYS A 27 -3.91 -16.47 13.45
N SER A 28 -4.30 -15.29 13.92
CA SER A 28 -3.85 -14.01 13.37
C SER A 28 -2.34 -13.83 13.51
N ASN A 29 -1.75 -14.13 14.67
CA ASN A 29 -0.28 -14.08 14.84
C ASN A 29 0.48 -15.05 13.92
N LYS A 30 -0.03 -16.26 13.70
CA LYS A 30 0.59 -17.25 12.81
C LYS A 30 0.51 -16.80 11.36
N PHE A 31 -0.62 -16.22 10.93
CA PHE A 31 -0.78 -15.61 9.62
C PHE A 31 0.22 -14.47 9.41
N LEU A 32 0.26 -13.50 10.34
CA LEU A 32 1.17 -12.36 10.26
C LEU A 32 2.64 -12.80 10.13
N LYS A 33 3.07 -13.79 10.92
CA LYS A 33 4.43 -14.32 10.87
C LYS A 33 4.80 -15.01 9.55
N GLY A 34 3.83 -15.44 8.76
CA GLY A 34 4.07 -16.00 7.43
C GLY A 34 4.00 -14.99 6.29
N LEU A 35 3.66 -13.73 6.58
CA LEU A 35 3.73 -12.66 5.58
C LEU A 35 5.19 -12.32 5.21
N ARG A 36 5.35 -11.74 4.02
CA ARG A 36 6.62 -11.12 3.61
C ARG A 36 7.00 -10.03 4.62
N PRO A 37 8.29 -9.83 4.95
CA PRO A 37 8.71 -8.87 5.99
C PRO A 37 8.18 -7.45 5.82
N GLU A 38 8.05 -7.00 4.57
CA GLU A 38 7.53 -5.68 4.21
C GLU A 38 6.04 -5.54 4.57
N LEU A 39 5.22 -6.53 4.15
CA LEU A 39 3.80 -6.61 4.49
C LEU A 39 3.59 -6.82 5.99
N TYR A 40 4.40 -7.65 6.64
CA TYR A 40 4.30 -7.88 8.08
C TYR A 40 4.36 -6.58 8.87
N ARG A 41 5.35 -5.72 8.60
CA ARG A 41 5.52 -4.44 9.31
C ARG A 41 4.35 -3.50 9.06
N MET A 42 3.90 -3.38 7.81
CA MET A 42 2.80 -2.47 7.46
C MET A 42 1.47 -2.94 8.05
N VAL A 43 1.16 -4.23 7.94
CA VAL A 43 -0.05 -4.81 8.55
C VAL A 43 -0.01 -4.65 10.06
N LEU A 44 1.11 -4.98 10.70
CA LEU A 44 1.26 -4.84 12.15
C LEU A 44 1.05 -3.39 12.62
N SER A 45 1.48 -2.40 11.84
CA SER A 45 1.30 -0.98 12.17
C SER A 45 -0.17 -0.55 12.20
N GLY A 46 -1.03 -1.21 11.41
CA GLY A 46 -2.49 -1.00 11.44
C GLY A 46 -3.20 -1.65 12.62
N SER A 47 -2.48 -2.44 13.43
CA SER A 47 -3.00 -3.10 14.63
C SER A 47 -4.30 -3.90 14.38
N PRO A 48 -4.29 -4.89 13.47
CA PRO A 48 -5.49 -5.67 13.14
C PRO A 48 -6.01 -6.42 14.38
N ALA A 49 -7.31 -6.30 14.64
CA ALA A 49 -7.94 -6.91 15.81
C ALA A 49 -8.24 -8.40 15.60
N THR A 50 -8.52 -8.81 14.36
CA THR A 50 -8.88 -10.19 13.99
C THR A 50 -8.01 -10.72 12.86
N TYR A 51 -8.07 -12.03 12.60
CA TYR A 51 -7.44 -12.63 11.42
C TYR A 51 -7.99 -12.03 10.12
N ILE A 52 -9.31 -11.79 10.04
CA ILE A 52 -9.92 -11.23 8.82
C ILE A 52 -9.42 -9.82 8.56
N ASP A 53 -9.28 -8.99 9.61
CA ASP A 53 -8.68 -7.66 9.48
C ASP A 53 -7.25 -7.74 8.95
N ALA A 54 -6.44 -8.67 9.49
CA ALA A 54 -5.08 -8.87 9.04
C ALA A 54 -4.99 -9.33 7.59
N VAL A 55 -5.90 -10.21 7.14
CA VAL A 55 -5.97 -10.69 5.75
C VAL A 55 -6.36 -9.54 4.82
N ASN A 56 -7.45 -8.84 5.12
CA ASN A 56 -7.95 -7.74 4.30
C ASN A 56 -6.89 -6.64 4.17
N GLN A 57 -6.33 -6.19 5.29
CA GLN A 57 -5.30 -5.16 5.30
C GLN A 57 -4.05 -5.61 4.52
N ALA A 58 -3.64 -6.88 4.62
CA ALA A 58 -2.51 -7.40 3.85
C ALA A 58 -2.80 -7.40 2.34
N MET A 59 -4.04 -7.69 1.94
CA MET A 59 -4.47 -7.64 0.54
C MET A 59 -4.50 -6.22 0.00
N ASP A 60 -5.11 -5.28 0.74
CA ASP A 60 -5.22 -3.87 0.35
C ASP A 60 -3.82 -3.24 0.19
N ILE A 61 -2.91 -3.54 1.12
CA ILE A 61 -1.52 -3.07 1.04
C ILE A 61 -0.80 -3.70 -0.15
N GLU A 62 -0.96 -5.01 -0.38
CA GLU A 62 -0.32 -5.69 -1.50
C GLU A 62 -0.80 -5.13 -2.85
N GLU A 63 -2.10 -4.84 -2.99
CA GLU A 63 -2.68 -4.19 -4.16
C GLU A 63 -2.11 -2.78 -4.36
N SER A 64 -2.11 -1.97 -3.29
CA SER A 64 -1.57 -0.60 -3.34
C SER A 64 -0.09 -0.56 -3.73
N LEU A 65 0.73 -1.50 -3.23
CA LEU A 65 2.14 -1.59 -3.63
C LEU A 65 2.30 -1.90 -5.12
N MET A 66 1.43 -2.74 -5.68
CA MET A 66 1.47 -3.10 -7.10
C MET A 66 1.00 -1.97 -8.01
N GLU A 67 0.07 -1.14 -7.54
CA GLU A 67 -0.32 0.08 -8.25
C GLU A 67 0.81 1.11 -8.29
N VAL A 68 1.61 1.21 -7.22
CA VAL A 68 2.81 2.07 -7.17
C VAL A 68 3.93 1.53 -8.06
N GLU A 69 4.09 0.20 -8.16
CA GLU A 69 5.10 -0.44 -9.01
C GLU A 69 4.68 -0.57 -10.49
N ALA A 70 3.39 -0.40 -10.80
CA ALA A 70 2.94 -0.32 -12.18
C ALA A 70 3.61 0.91 -12.83
N PRO A 71 4.20 0.80 -14.02
CA PRO A 71 4.68 1.96 -14.74
C PRO A 71 3.51 2.93 -14.86
N ILE A 72 3.62 4.06 -14.16
CA ILE A 72 2.78 5.22 -14.39
C ILE A 72 2.98 5.51 -15.88
N GLN A 73 2.05 5.11 -16.74
CA GLN A 73 2.07 5.58 -18.11
C GLN A 73 2.07 7.10 -17.97
N PRO A 74 3.11 7.82 -18.44
CA PRO A 74 2.97 9.24 -18.57
C PRO A 74 1.89 9.42 -19.61
N THR A 75 0.68 9.79 -19.16
CA THR A 75 -0.30 10.42 -20.03
C THR A 75 0.31 11.76 -20.44
N THR A 76 1.21 11.69 -21.41
CA THR A 76 1.77 12.80 -22.15
C THR A 76 0.58 13.59 -22.68
N GLY A 77 0.39 14.81 -22.20
CA GLY A 77 -0.58 15.70 -22.82
C GLY A 77 -1.31 16.70 -21.93
N ARG A 78 -0.68 17.31 -20.92
CA ARG A 78 -1.06 18.68 -20.58
C ARG A 78 0.12 19.45 -20.03
N THR A 79 0.76 20.17 -20.94
CA THR A 79 1.74 21.22 -20.67
C THR A 79 1.17 22.18 -19.62
N TYR A 80 1.60 22.06 -18.37
CA TYR A 80 1.51 23.14 -17.40
C TYR A 80 2.80 23.94 -17.54
N GLN A 81 2.76 25.02 -18.33
CA GLN A 81 3.79 26.05 -18.23
C GLN A 81 3.58 26.77 -16.89
N PRO A 82 4.59 26.82 -16.00
CA PRO A 82 4.58 27.79 -14.93
C PRO A 82 4.81 29.16 -15.56
N VAL A 83 3.82 30.06 -15.46
CA VAL A 83 4.03 31.50 -15.73
C VAL A 83 5.03 31.97 -14.69
N GLN A 84 6.27 32.15 -15.14
CA GLN A 84 7.31 32.77 -14.35
C GLN A 84 6.93 34.23 -14.14
N ASP A 85 6.72 34.57 -12.87
CA ASP A 85 6.70 35.93 -12.36
C ASP A 85 8.04 36.59 -12.73
N ALA A 86 8.02 37.38 -13.82
CA ALA A 86 9.07 38.34 -14.12
C ALA A 86 8.55 39.70 -13.68
N SER A 87 8.62 39.93 -12.37
CA SER A 87 8.53 41.24 -11.77
C SER A 87 9.74 42.09 -12.24
N GLN A 88 9.47 43.37 -12.47
CA GLN A 88 10.40 44.50 -12.70
C GLN A 88 10.86 44.76 -14.14
N SER A 89 10.31 45.82 -14.73
CA SER A 89 11.08 46.92 -15.32
C SER A 89 10.14 48.09 -15.64
N PHE A 90 9.88 48.95 -14.65
CA PHE A 90 9.38 50.30 -14.91
C PHE A 90 10.50 51.07 -15.62
N TYR A 91 10.39 51.25 -16.94
CA TYR A 91 11.19 52.26 -17.64
C TYR A 91 10.28 53.41 -18.05
N SER A 92 10.48 54.55 -17.38
CA SER A 92 10.01 55.86 -17.81
C SER A 92 10.73 56.32 -19.08
N PRO A 93 10.07 57.03 -19.99
CA PRO A 93 10.75 57.92 -20.92
C PRO A 93 10.63 59.37 -20.43
N GLN A 94 11.78 60.02 -20.23
CA GLN A 94 11.90 61.49 -20.21
C GLN A 94 12.55 61.97 -21.52
N GLY A 95 12.10 63.13 -22.02
CA GLY A 95 12.70 63.95 -23.09
C GLY A 95 12.06 63.70 -24.46
N LEU A 96 11.59 64.71 -25.22
CA LEU A 96 11.97 66.12 -25.36
C LEU A 96 10.75 66.96 -25.78
#